data_AF-A0AAP0MGX7-F1
#
_entry.id   AF-A0AAP0MGX7-F1
#
_cell.length_a   1.000
_cell.length_b   1.000
_cell.length_c   1.000
_cell.angle_alpha   90.00
_cell.angle_beta   90.00
_cell.angle_gamma   90.00
#
_symmetry.space_group_name_H-M   'P 1'
#
loop_
_entity.id
_entity.type
_entity.pdbx_description
1 polymer ?
#
loop_
_entity_poly.entity_id
_entity_poly.type
_entity_poly.pdbx_seq_one_letter_code
_entity_poly.pdbx_strand_id
1 'polypeptide(L)'
;MANIANATSRNDRLDNNMKSGYDLATRLEASEGLTECWNALMDLKSCSNEIVIFFLNSQADIGPDCCRAIDIITCNCCPAMLTSLGFTTEEGNILRGYCDASSAPSPGGLTVIYQPQVSKVLA
;
A
#
# COMPACT_ATOMS: atom_id res chain seq x y z
N MET A 1 68.54 -3.85 18.48
CA MET A 1 67.45 -4.33 19.35
C MET A 1 66.58 -3.12 19.70
N ALA A 2 65.46 -2.96 19.01
CA ALA A 2 64.25 -2.21 19.41
C ALA A 2 63.29 -2.23 18.21
N ASN A 3 62.10 -2.72 18.47
CA ASN A 3 61.09 -3.13 17.50
C ASN A 3 60.03 -2.04 17.49
N ILE A 4 59.81 -1.41 16.34
CA ILE A 4 58.75 -0.41 16.16
C ILE A 4 57.76 -0.99 15.16
N ALA A 5 56.70 -1.60 15.67
CA ALA A 5 55.52 -1.95 14.88
C ALA A 5 54.29 -1.28 15.51
N ASN A 6 54.02 -0.11 14.94
CA ASN A 6 52.71 0.46 14.60
C ASN A 6 51.54 0.30 15.59
N ALA A 7 51.26 1.37 16.33
CA ALA A 7 49.96 1.62 16.92
C ALA A 7 49.06 2.34 15.90
N THR A 8 48.15 1.63 15.22
CA THR A 8 46.91 2.19 14.64
C THR A 8 45.98 1.04 14.26
N SER A 9 44.99 0.73 15.10
CA SER A 9 43.79 -0.04 14.69
C SER A 9 42.71 0.10 15.75
N ARG A 10 42.17 1.32 15.91
CA ARG A 10 40.92 1.55 16.65
C ARG A 10 39.89 2.39 15.87
N ASN A 11 40.32 3.08 14.82
CA ASN A 11 39.43 3.90 14.00
C ASN A 11 38.56 3.05 13.06
N ASP A 12 39.04 1.91 12.55
CA ASP A 12 38.24 1.04 11.66
C ASP A 12 37.04 0.40 12.36
N ARG A 13 37.17 0.08 13.66
CA ARG A 13 36.11 -0.63 14.38
C ARG A 13 34.92 0.29 14.71
N LEU A 14 35.15 1.58 14.91
CA LEU A 14 34.07 2.55 15.14
C LEU A 14 33.32 2.88 13.84
N ASP A 15 34.04 2.96 12.71
CA ASP A 15 33.46 3.18 11.38
C ASP A 15 32.50 2.04 10.98
N ASN A 16 32.93 0.78 11.18
CA ASN A 16 32.11 -0.40 10.87
C ASN A 16 30.87 -0.55 11.76
N ASN A 17 30.94 -0.19 13.05
CA ASN A 17 29.80 -0.28 13.96
C ASN A 17 28.76 0.80 13.70
N MET A 18 29.23 2.01 13.36
CA MET A 18 28.36 3.08 12.87
C MET A 18 27.66 2.55 11.59
N LYS A 19 28.40 1.92 10.64
CA LYS A 19 27.87 1.34 9.39
C LYS A 19 26.74 0.35 9.55
N SER A 20 26.89 -0.53 10.53
CA SER A 20 25.88 -1.52 10.88
C SER A 20 24.61 -0.87 11.44
N GLY A 21 24.73 0.20 12.23
CA GLY A 21 23.59 0.87 12.86
C GLY A 21 22.64 1.54 11.85
N TYR A 22 23.17 2.19 10.81
CA TYR A 22 22.33 2.77 9.77
C TYR A 22 21.72 1.72 8.82
N ASP A 23 22.46 0.66 8.48
CA ASP A 23 21.90 -0.44 7.66
C ASP A 23 20.68 -1.10 8.33
N LEU A 24 20.75 -1.31 9.64
CA LEU A 24 19.64 -1.86 10.42
C LEU A 24 18.45 -0.89 10.50
N ALA A 25 18.71 0.40 10.72
CA ALA A 25 17.65 1.42 10.73
C ALA A 25 16.94 1.53 9.38
N THR A 26 17.69 1.55 8.27
CA THR A 26 17.13 1.58 6.91
C THR A 26 16.33 0.31 6.60
N ARG A 27 16.77 -0.86 7.09
CA ARG A 27 16.00 -2.11 6.97
C ARG A 27 14.75 -2.15 7.85
N LEU A 28 14.77 -1.48 9.01
CA LEU A 28 13.62 -1.32 9.90
C LEU A 28 12.60 -0.33 9.32
N GLU A 29 13.02 0.79 8.74
CA GLU A 29 12.14 1.70 7.99
C GLU A 29 11.52 0.99 6.78
N ALA A 30 12.29 0.16 6.07
CA ALA A 30 11.74 -0.73 5.04
C ALA A 30 10.72 -1.74 5.60
N SER A 31 10.85 -2.15 6.88
CA SER A 31 9.89 -3.05 7.54
C SER A 31 8.61 -2.36 7.99
N GLU A 32 8.68 -1.06 8.30
CA GLU A 32 7.50 -0.23 8.59
C GLU A 32 6.66 -0.04 7.31
N GLY A 33 7.30 0.32 6.19
CA GLY A 33 6.63 0.36 4.88
C GLY A 33 6.08 -0.99 4.44
N LEU A 34 6.76 -2.09 4.79
CA LEU A 34 6.26 -3.44 4.55
C LEU A 34 4.97 -3.72 5.33
N THR A 35 4.86 -3.23 6.57
CA THR A 35 3.65 -3.41 7.40
C THR A 35 2.46 -2.68 6.81
N GLU A 36 2.66 -1.46 6.31
CA GLU A 36 1.64 -0.71 5.58
C GLU A 36 1.19 -1.47 4.32
N CYS A 37 2.13 -1.99 3.55
CA CYS A 37 1.83 -2.81 2.37
C CYS A 37 1.06 -4.09 2.70
N TRP A 38 1.40 -4.77 3.79
CA TRP A 38 0.67 -5.93 4.25
C TRP A 38 -0.75 -5.59 4.70
N ASN A 39 -0.92 -4.50 5.44
CA ASN A 39 -2.24 -4.05 5.86
C ASN A 39 -3.11 -3.69 4.65
N ALA A 40 -2.56 -2.93 3.70
CA ALA A 40 -3.27 -2.61 2.47
C ALA A 40 -3.61 -3.88 1.68
N LEU A 41 -2.73 -4.88 1.63
CA LEU A 41 -3.02 -6.18 0.99
C LEU A 41 -4.19 -6.91 1.66
N MET A 42 -4.27 -6.86 2.98
CA MET A 42 -5.40 -7.45 3.73
C MET A 42 -6.69 -6.67 3.51
N ASP A 43 -6.63 -5.35 3.46
CA ASP A 43 -7.76 -4.51 3.08
C ASP A 43 -8.23 -4.85 1.66
N LEU A 44 -7.31 -4.97 0.70
CA LEU A 44 -7.63 -5.35 -0.69
C LEU A 44 -8.25 -6.75 -0.77
N LYS A 45 -7.79 -7.70 0.07
CA LYS A 45 -8.40 -9.03 0.15
C LYS A 45 -9.87 -8.97 0.58
N SER A 46 -10.23 -8.05 1.47
CA SER A 46 -11.63 -7.84 1.88
C SER A 46 -12.51 -7.35 0.74
N CYS A 47 -11.94 -6.62 -0.22
CA CYS A 47 -12.58 -6.10 -1.43
C CYS A 47 -12.82 -7.16 -2.52
N SER A 48 -12.44 -8.42 -2.30
CA SER A 48 -12.53 -9.48 -3.31
C SER A 48 -13.91 -9.61 -3.95
N ASN A 49 -15.00 -9.43 -3.18
CA ASN A 49 -16.34 -9.47 -3.74
C ASN A 49 -16.62 -8.30 -4.70
N GLU A 50 -16.28 -7.07 -4.31
CA GLU A 50 -16.44 -5.88 -5.15
C GLU A 50 -15.62 -6.01 -6.44
N ILE A 51 -14.37 -6.44 -6.33
CA ILE A 51 -13.45 -6.59 -7.45
C ILE A 51 -13.92 -7.67 -8.42
N VAL A 52 -14.37 -8.82 -7.93
CA VAL A 52 -14.93 -9.89 -8.77
C VAL A 52 -16.17 -9.39 -9.51
N ILE A 53 -17.08 -8.69 -8.82
CA ILE A 53 -18.29 -8.17 -9.46
C ILE A 53 -17.92 -7.09 -10.49
N PHE A 54 -16.96 -6.20 -10.22
CA PHE A 54 -16.46 -5.20 -11.16
C PHE A 54 -15.98 -5.83 -12.47
N PHE A 55 -15.18 -6.90 -12.40
CA PHE A 55 -14.71 -7.58 -13.61
C PHE A 55 -15.80 -8.38 -14.34
N LEU A 56 -16.79 -8.91 -13.61
CA LEU A 56 -17.93 -9.63 -14.20
C LEU A 56 -19.01 -8.69 -14.77
N ASN A 57 -19.16 -7.50 -14.17
CA ASN A 57 -20.17 -6.51 -14.47
C ASN A 57 -19.52 -5.13 -14.44
N SER A 58 -19.24 -4.57 -15.61
CA SER A 58 -18.55 -3.27 -15.78
C SER A 58 -19.28 -2.04 -15.21
N GLN A 59 -20.42 -2.23 -14.53
CA GLN A 59 -21.23 -1.19 -13.92
C GLN A 59 -21.22 -1.27 -12.38
N ALA A 60 -20.53 -2.24 -11.78
CA ALA A 60 -20.37 -2.31 -10.34
C ALA A 60 -19.24 -1.39 -9.88
N ASP A 61 -19.52 -0.57 -8.89
CA ASP A 61 -18.55 0.37 -8.34
C ASP A 61 -17.65 -0.28 -7.30
N ILE A 62 -16.41 0.21 -7.20
CA ILE A 62 -15.47 -0.12 -6.13
C ILE A 62 -15.53 0.98 -5.09
N GLY A 63 -15.77 0.60 -3.84
CA GLY A 63 -15.90 1.52 -2.72
C GLY A 63 -14.60 2.30 -2.43
N PRO A 64 -14.72 3.45 -1.73
CA PRO A 64 -13.58 4.33 -1.46
C PRO A 64 -12.49 3.66 -0.60
N ASP A 65 -12.86 2.80 0.35
CA ASP A 65 -11.89 2.06 1.17
C ASP A 65 -11.09 1.07 0.33
N CYS A 66 -11.76 0.38 -0.60
CA CYS A 66 -11.12 -0.52 -1.54
C CYS A 66 -10.22 0.23 -2.52
N CYS A 67 -10.66 1.38 -3.02
CA CYS A 67 -9.83 2.24 -3.85
C CYS A 67 -8.60 2.76 -3.11
N ARG A 68 -8.70 3.06 -1.81
CA ARG A 68 -7.54 3.42 -0.98
C ARG A 68 -6.55 2.26 -0.84
N ALA A 69 -7.04 1.04 -0.63
CA ALA A 69 -6.17 -0.14 -0.55
C ALA A 69 -5.44 -0.39 -1.88
N ILE A 70 -6.15 -0.27 -3.01
CA ILE A 70 -5.55 -0.30 -4.35
C ILE A 70 -4.52 0.83 -4.48
N ASP A 71 -4.83 2.04 -3.97
CA ASP A 71 -3.90 3.18 -3.89
C ASP A 71 -2.56 2.86 -3.28
N ILE A 72 -2.60 2.41 -2.04
CA ILE A 72 -1.38 2.09 -1.31
C ILE A 72 -0.59 0.98 -2.01
N ILE A 73 -1.26 -0.08 -2.49
CA ILE A 73 -0.55 -1.22 -3.08
C ILE A 73 0.14 -0.87 -4.40
N THR A 74 -0.53 -0.21 -5.34
CA THR A 74 0.11 0.01 -6.65
C THR A 74 1.10 1.18 -6.68
N CYS A 75 1.03 2.10 -5.70
CA CYS A 75 1.94 3.25 -5.63
C CYS A 75 3.12 3.04 -4.68
N ASN A 76 2.90 2.39 -3.54
CA ASN A 76 3.87 2.35 -2.45
C ASN A 76 4.45 0.96 -2.20
N CYS A 77 3.87 -0.09 -2.82
CA CYS A 77 4.23 -1.47 -2.54
C CYS A 77 4.86 -2.19 -3.73
N CYS A 78 5.50 -3.31 -3.43
CA CYS A 78 6.07 -4.18 -4.45
C CYS A 78 4.95 -4.78 -5.31
N PRO A 79 5.04 -4.71 -6.66
CA PRO A 79 4.04 -5.29 -7.57
C PRO A 79 3.75 -6.78 -7.33
N ALA A 80 4.72 -7.52 -6.78
CA ALA A 80 4.56 -8.95 -6.46
C ALA A 80 3.49 -9.23 -5.39
N MET A 81 3.09 -8.23 -4.59
CA MET A 81 2.07 -8.43 -3.55
C MET A 81 0.68 -8.69 -4.15
N LEU A 82 0.31 -8.02 -5.24
CA LEU A 82 -0.96 -8.26 -5.93
C LEU A 82 -1.06 -9.68 -6.48
N THR A 83 0.05 -10.20 -7.00
CA THR A 83 0.12 -11.57 -7.54
C THR A 83 -0.14 -12.63 -6.47
N SER A 84 0.13 -12.32 -5.20
CA SER A 84 -0.16 -13.24 -4.08
C SER A 84 -1.67 -13.39 -3.82
N LEU A 85 -2.49 -12.44 -4.27
CA LEU A 85 -3.96 -12.54 -4.27
C LEU A 85 -4.52 -13.06 -5.60
N GLY A 86 -3.66 -13.40 -6.55
CA GLY A 86 -4.06 -13.89 -7.87
C GLY A 86 -4.30 -12.79 -8.91
N PHE A 87 -4.00 -11.53 -8.60
CA PHE A 87 -4.09 -10.44 -9.57
C PHE A 87 -2.88 -10.42 -10.49
N THR A 88 -3.15 -10.17 -11.77
CA THR A 88 -2.14 -9.79 -12.75
C THR A 88 -1.81 -8.30 -12.64
N THR A 89 -0.66 -7.91 -13.19
CA THR A 89 -0.28 -6.49 -13.30
C THR A 89 -1.31 -5.68 -14.10
N GLU A 90 -1.86 -6.27 -15.16
CA GLU A 90 -2.89 -5.66 -16.01
C GLU A 90 -4.16 -5.34 -15.19
N GLU A 91 -4.67 -6.32 -14.44
CA GLU A 91 -5.86 -6.14 -13.59
C GLU A 91 -5.62 -5.09 -12.50
N GLY A 92 -4.43 -5.06 -11.89
CA GLY A 92 -4.06 -4.02 -10.94
C GLY A 92 -4.09 -2.61 -11.54
N ASN A 93 -3.59 -2.45 -12.76
CA ASN A 93 -3.62 -1.17 -13.47
C ASN A 93 -5.05 -0.72 -13.83
N ILE A 94 -5.92 -1.66 -14.21
CA ILE A 94 -7.34 -1.39 -14.49
C ILE A 94 -8.04 -0.88 -13.22
N LEU A 95 -7.83 -1.57 -12.09
CA LEU A 95 -8.40 -1.19 -10.79
C LEU A 95 -7.93 0.19 -10.34
N ARG A 96 -6.64 0.49 -10.47
CA ARG A 96 -6.07 1.82 -10.21
C ARG A 96 -6.75 2.87 -11.09
N GLY A 97 -6.82 2.64 -12.40
CA GLY A 97 -7.40 3.61 -13.34
C GLY A 97 -8.87 3.91 -13.05
N TYR A 98 -9.65 2.91 -12.63
CA TYR A 98 -11.02 3.12 -12.17
C TYR A 98 -11.08 4.02 -10.92
N CYS A 99 -10.26 3.72 -9.92
CA CYS A 99 -10.24 4.47 -8.66
C CYS A 99 -9.78 5.92 -8.84
N ASP A 100 -8.81 6.16 -9.71
CA ASP A 100 -8.35 7.52 -10.04
C ASP A 100 -9.48 8.33 -10.69
N ALA A 101 -10.23 7.71 -11.61
CA ALA A 101 -11.37 8.35 -12.27
C ALA A 101 -12.55 8.60 -11.31
N SER A 102 -12.80 7.69 -10.36
CA SER A 102 -13.84 7.82 -9.34
C SER A 102 -13.53 8.93 -8.32
N SER A 103 -12.24 9.18 -8.06
CA SER A 103 -11.78 10.24 -7.16
C SER A 103 -11.88 11.65 -7.76
N ALA A 104 -11.99 11.76 -9.09
CA ALA A 104 -12.08 13.05 -9.75
C ALA A 104 -13.40 13.75 -9.38
N PRO A 105 -13.39 15.04 -9.01
CA PRO A 105 -14.61 15.79 -8.81
C PRO A 105 -15.40 15.77 -10.13
N SER A 106 -16.53 15.06 -10.14
CA SER A 106 -17.41 15.03 -11.30
C SER A 106 -17.75 16.47 -11.68
N PRO A 107 -17.50 16.92 -12.93
CA PRO A 107 -17.77 18.29 -13.35
C PRO A 107 -19.25 18.71 -13.29
N GLY A 108 -20.16 17.87 -12.79
CA GLY A 108 -21.58 18.17 -12.65
C GLY A 108 -22.32 17.45 -11.50
N GLY A 109 -21.64 16.88 -10.50
CA GLY A 109 -22.28 16.10 -9.45
C GLY A 109 -22.67 16.91 -8.22
N LEU A 110 -23.96 17.24 -8.10
CA LEU A 110 -24.60 17.67 -6.86
C LEU A 110 -24.16 16.79 -5.67
N THR A 111 -23.78 17.44 -4.58
CA THR A 111 -23.48 16.82 -3.29
C THR A 111 -24.64 15.92 -2.86
N VAL A 112 -24.51 14.60 -3.02
CA VAL A 112 -25.37 13.63 -2.36
C VAL A 112 -24.91 13.58 -0.90
N ILE A 113 -25.50 14.42 -0.06
CA ILE A 113 -25.43 14.24 1.38
C ILE A 113 -26.13 12.91 1.68
N TYR A 114 -25.35 11.93 2.16
CA TYR A 114 -25.88 10.68 2.71
C TYR A 114 -26.79 11.01 3.90
N GLN A 115 -28.09 11.08 3.65
CA GLN A 115 -29.11 10.99 4.70
C GLN A 115 -29.46 9.52 4.89
N PRO A 116 -29.25 8.93 6.09
CA PRO A 116 -29.70 7.58 6.37
C PRO A 116 -31.23 7.61 6.49
N GLN A 117 -31.92 7.20 5.42
CA GLN A 117 -33.37 7.05 5.44
C GLN A 117 -33.71 5.81 6.26
N VAL A 118 -33.85 5.96 7.57
CA VAL A 118 -34.50 4.93 8.40
C VAL A 118 -35.99 4.96 8.05
N SER A 119 -36.42 3.97 7.26
CA SER A 119 -37.83 3.71 6.99
C SER A 119 -38.63 3.69 8.30
N LYS A 120 -39.60 4.61 8.43
CA LYS A 120 -40.77 4.39 9.27
C LYS A 120 -41.95 4.11 8.37
N VAL A 121 -42.12 2.84 8.03
CA VAL A 121 -43.44 2.25 7.84
C VAL A 121 -43.89 1.80 9.22
N LEU A 122 -44.93 2.41 9.78
CA LEU A 122 -45.93 1.70 10.56
C LEU A 122 -47.17 2.58 10.81
N ALA A 123 -48.32 2.01 10.39
CA ALA A 123 -49.71 2.22 10.81
C ALA A 123 -50.35 3.61 10.66
#